data_AF-A0A067MS51-F1
#
_entry.id   AF-A0A067MS51-F1
#
_cell.length_a   1.000
_cell.length_b   1.000
_cell.length_c   1.000
_cell.angle_alpha   90.00
_cell.angle_beta   90.00
_cell.angle_gamma   90.00
#
_symmetry.space_group_name_H-M   'P 1'
#
loop_
_entity.id
_entity.type
_entity.pdbx_description
1 polymer ?
#
loop_
_entity_poly.entity_id
_entity_poly.type
_entity_poly.pdbx_seq_one_letter_code
_entity_poly.pdbx_strand_id
1 'polypeptide(L)'
;MQGERDGNELEKLRRLCDAAGISPDKLPQGVLHKAETLGHIAATLELQEASVDRITEAVMDLQGQTLDVTLALRRLRAVELELKAKLDDARGEEASAHAMAHELSSLGLGGSGDKVSLERRKKALVGKAKDYQARLEAVKPPRYSISVGDCIALQDELAAREGAIREKESRVRAFAGLPPNLTVARFEVEKGREKLMELVMLREKLLSKMAAGVS
;
A
#
# COMPACT_ATOMS: atom_id res chain seq x y z
N MET A 1 -37.23 -1.66 -18.11
CA MET A 1 -36.38 -1.86 -19.30
C MET A 1 -35.23 -2.85 -19.08
N GLN A 2 -34.89 -3.26 -17.84
CA GLN A 2 -33.83 -4.26 -17.59
C GLN A 2 -34.25 -5.72 -17.88
N GLY A 3 -35.52 -6.09 -17.66
CA GLY A 3 -35.98 -7.48 -17.83
C GLY A 3 -36.01 -8.02 -19.27
N GLU A 4 -36.00 -7.17 -20.30
CA GLU A 4 -35.97 -7.62 -21.71
C GLU A 4 -34.55 -7.90 -22.22
N ARG A 5 -33.51 -7.34 -21.57
CA ARG A 5 -32.11 -7.60 -21.95
C ARG A 5 -31.61 -8.94 -21.42
N ASP A 6 -32.01 -9.31 -20.21
CA ASP A 6 -31.60 -10.57 -19.57
C ASP A 6 -32.16 -11.80 -20.32
N GLY A 7 -33.36 -11.70 -20.90
CA GLY A 7 -33.96 -12.76 -21.73
C GLY A 7 -33.19 -13.02 -23.03
N ASN A 8 -32.59 -11.98 -23.62
CA ASN A 8 -31.90 -12.08 -24.90
C ASN A 8 -30.49 -12.71 -24.75
N GLU A 9 -29.84 -12.51 -23.61
CA GLU A 9 -28.53 -13.10 -23.29
C GLU A 9 -28.66 -14.60 -22.93
N LEU A 10 -29.70 -14.99 -22.19
CA LEU A 10 -30.04 -16.40 -21.93
C LEU A 10 -30.37 -17.15 -23.23
N GLU A 11 -31.02 -16.50 -24.19
CA GLU A 11 -31.25 -17.06 -25.52
C GLU A 11 -29.96 -17.24 -26.32
N LYS A 12 -29.02 -16.29 -26.26
CA LYS A 12 -27.71 -16.43 -26.92
C LYS A 12 -26.88 -17.57 -26.32
N LEU A 13 -26.87 -17.71 -25.00
CA LEU A 13 -26.22 -18.84 -24.31
C LEU A 13 -26.85 -20.18 -24.70
N ARG A 14 -28.18 -20.24 -24.81
CA ARG A 14 -28.88 -21.42 -25.36
C ARG A 14 -28.44 -21.73 -26.78
N ARG A 15 -28.39 -20.74 -27.67
CA ARG A 15 -27.97 -20.92 -29.08
C ARG A 15 -26.51 -21.37 -29.21
N LEU A 16 -25.61 -20.91 -28.34
CA LEU A 16 -24.21 -21.36 -28.31
C LEU A 16 -24.06 -22.79 -27.77
N CYS A 17 -24.83 -23.16 -26.75
CA CYS A 17 -24.90 -24.55 -26.24
C CYS A 17 -25.46 -25.51 -27.30
N ASP A 18 -26.49 -25.08 -28.04
CA ASP A 18 -27.09 -25.84 -29.14
C ASP A 18 -26.09 -26.00 -30.31
N ALA A 19 -25.33 -24.94 -30.64
CA ALA A 19 -24.28 -24.99 -31.67
C ALA A 19 -23.10 -25.90 -31.29
N ALA A 20 -22.81 -26.05 -30.00
CA ALA A 20 -21.78 -26.96 -29.48
C ALA A 20 -22.28 -28.42 -29.32
N GLY A 21 -23.58 -28.68 -29.55
CA GLY A 21 -24.19 -30.00 -29.33
C GLY A 21 -24.29 -30.41 -27.85
N ILE A 22 -24.14 -29.46 -26.93
CA ILE A 22 -24.18 -29.69 -25.49
C ILE A 22 -25.54 -29.26 -24.97
N SER A 23 -26.37 -30.24 -24.58
CA SER A 23 -27.65 -29.92 -23.94
C SER A 23 -27.41 -29.17 -22.62
N PRO A 24 -28.04 -28.00 -22.42
CA PRO A 24 -27.83 -27.17 -21.23
C PRO A 24 -28.18 -27.89 -19.92
N ASP A 25 -29.05 -28.91 -19.98
CA ASP A 25 -29.45 -29.72 -18.83
C ASP A 25 -28.38 -30.72 -18.35
N LYS A 26 -27.29 -30.90 -19.12
CA LYS A 26 -26.18 -31.81 -18.78
C LYS A 26 -24.97 -31.12 -18.16
N LEU A 27 -24.99 -29.79 -18.05
CA LEU A 27 -23.91 -29.04 -17.45
C LEU A 27 -24.00 -29.10 -15.92
N PRO A 28 -22.87 -29.29 -15.20
CA PRO A 28 -22.86 -29.19 -13.75
C PRO A 28 -23.40 -27.81 -13.33
N GLN A 29 -24.29 -27.76 -12.33
CA GLN A 29 -24.89 -26.50 -11.85
C GLN A 29 -23.85 -25.41 -11.55
N GLY A 30 -22.65 -25.80 -11.10
CA GLY A 30 -21.54 -24.87 -10.84
C GLY A 30 -20.94 -24.22 -12.10
N VAL A 31 -21.11 -24.80 -13.29
CA VAL A 31 -20.65 -24.20 -14.57
C VAL A 31 -21.70 -23.21 -15.09
N LEU A 32 -22.98 -23.55 -14.98
CA LEU A 32 -24.10 -22.65 -15.29
C LEU A 32 -24.03 -21.37 -14.48
N HIS A 33 -23.87 -21.48 -13.16
CA HIS A 33 -23.78 -20.30 -12.30
C HIS A 33 -22.57 -19.41 -12.66
N LYS A 34 -21.43 -20.01 -13.01
CA LYS A 34 -20.25 -19.26 -13.46
C LYS A 34 -20.48 -18.55 -14.79
N ALA A 35 -21.13 -19.20 -15.75
CA ALA A 35 -21.48 -18.59 -17.03
C ALA A 35 -22.48 -17.42 -16.86
N GLU A 36 -23.48 -17.58 -15.99
CA GLU A 36 -24.41 -16.51 -15.61
C GLU A 36 -23.68 -15.32 -14.97
N THR A 37 -22.76 -15.57 -14.03
CA THR A 37 -21.98 -14.49 -13.41
C THR A 37 -21.11 -13.74 -14.42
N LEU A 38 -20.50 -14.45 -15.39
CA LEU A 38 -19.73 -13.81 -16.47
C LEU A 38 -20.64 -13.00 -17.41
N GLY A 39 -21.84 -13.50 -17.70
CA GLY A 39 -22.86 -12.76 -18.45
C GLY A 39 -23.30 -11.48 -17.74
N HIS A 40 -23.54 -11.55 -16.43
CA HIS A 40 -23.84 -10.36 -15.62
C HIS A 40 -22.68 -9.36 -15.61
N ILE A 41 -21.44 -9.83 -15.45
CA ILE A 41 -20.26 -8.95 -15.50
C ILE A 41 -20.15 -8.28 -16.87
N ALA A 42 -20.29 -9.04 -17.96
CA ALA A 42 -20.27 -8.50 -19.33
C ALA A 42 -21.38 -7.46 -19.56
N ALA A 43 -22.59 -7.72 -19.06
CA ALA A 43 -23.70 -6.79 -19.13
C ALA A 43 -23.45 -5.50 -18.33
N THR A 44 -22.86 -5.60 -17.13
CA THR A 44 -22.50 -4.43 -16.32
C THR A 44 -21.36 -3.61 -16.92
N LEU A 45 -20.46 -4.25 -17.66
CA LEU A 45 -19.37 -3.60 -18.40
C LEU A 45 -19.81 -3.15 -19.80
N GLU A 46 -21.10 -3.32 -20.15
CA GLU A 46 -21.68 -2.96 -21.45
C GLU A 46 -20.95 -3.58 -22.66
N LEU A 47 -20.37 -4.78 -22.48
CA LEU A 47 -19.64 -5.48 -23.55
C LEU A 47 -20.62 -6.12 -24.54
N GLN A 48 -20.41 -5.90 -25.83
CA GLN A 48 -21.27 -6.47 -26.89
C GLN A 48 -21.11 -7.99 -27.07
N GLU A 49 -19.96 -8.55 -26.67
CA GLU A 49 -19.68 -9.99 -26.72
C GLU A 49 -19.09 -10.43 -25.37
N ALA A 50 -19.72 -11.43 -24.74
CA ALA A 50 -19.25 -12.05 -23.51
C ALA A 50 -18.09 -13.02 -23.79
N SER A 51 -16.92 -12.47 -24.09
CA SER A 51 -15.65 -13.22 -24.15
C SER A 51 -14.86 -13.03 -22.85
N VAL A 52 -14.29 -14.11 -22.32
CA VAL A 52 -13.47 -14.07 -21.10
C VAL A 52 -12.28 -13.12 -21.25
N ASP A 53 -11.66 -13.09 -22.42
CA ASP A 53 -10.52 -12.20 -22.69
C ASP A 53 -10.94 -10.72 -22.65
N ARG A 54 -12.09 -10.38 -23.24
CA ARG A 54 -12.59 -9.00 -23.22
C ARG A 54 -13.09 -8.58 -21.85
N ILE A 55 -13.73 -9.49 -21.10
CA ILE A 55 -14.15 -9.24 -19.73
C ILE A 55 -12.92 -9.00 -18.86
N THR A 56 -11.88 -9.81 -18.98
CA THR A 56 -10.65 -9.65 -18.19
C THR A 56 -9.90 -8.36 -18.55
N GLU A 57 -9.78 -8.03 -19.84
CA GLU A 57 -9.22 -6.75 -20.30
C GLU A 57 -10.01 -5.55 -19.74
N ALA A 58 -11.34 -5.54 -19.91
CA ALA A 58 -12.18 -4.46 -19.40
C ALA A 58 -12.12 -4.32 -17.86
N VAL A 59 -12.05 -5.44 -17.13
CA VAL A 59 -11.86 -5.43 -15.67
C VAL A 59 -10.49 -4.87 -15.30
N MET A 60 -9.42 -5.27 -16.01
CA MET A 60 -8.08 -4.74 -15.77
C MET A 60 -8.00 -3.25 -16.06
N ASP A 61 -8.62 -2.78 -17.13
CA ASP A 61 -8.71 -1.36 -17.48
C ASP A 61 -9.48 -0.56 -16.41
N LEU A 62 -10.63 -1.08 -15.97
CA LEU A 62 -11.42 -0.46 -14.90
C LEU A 62 -10.63 -0.40 -13.58
N GLN A 63 -9.88 -1.46 -13.26
CA GLN A 63 -8.99 -1.48 -12.09
C GLN A 63 -7.87 -0.45 -12.22
N GLY A 64 -7.26 -0.32 -13.41
CA GLY A 64 -6.27 0.69 -13.72
C GLY A 64 -6.81 2.11 -13.52
N GLN A 65 -7.98 2.41 -14.12
CA GLN A 65 -8.65 3.69 -13.97
C GLN A 65 -9.03 3.98 -12.50
N THR A 66 -9.50 2.97 -11.76
CA THR A 66 -9.84 3.10 -10.34
C THR A 66 -8.60 3.45 -9.52
N LEU A 67 -7.46 2.82 -9.81
CA LEU A 67 -6.19 3.11 -9.16
C LEU A 67 -5.72 4.53 -9.49
N ASP A 68 -5.79 4.94 -10.76
CA ASP A 68 -5.43 6.29 -11.20
C ASP A 68 -6.28 7.37 -10.52
N VAL A 69 -7.60 7.18 -10.47
CA VAL A 69 -8.52 8.08 -9.76
C VAL A 69 -8.20 8.12 -8.27
N THR A 70 -7.93 6.97 -7.65
CA THR A 70 -7.57 6.89 -6.22
C THR A 70 -6.27 7.64 -5.94
N LEU A 71 -5.26 7.49 -6.79
CA LEU A 71 -4.00 8.21 -6.69
C LEU A 71 -4.19 9.72 -6.90
N ALA A 72 -4.99 10.12 -7.89
CA ALA A 72 -5.32 11.52 -8.14
C ALA A 72 -6.04 12.16 -6.95
N LEU A 73 -7.02 11.47 -6.36
CA LEU A 73 -7.73 11.93 -5.15
C LEU A 73 -6.79 12.09 -3.95
N ARG A 74 -5.87 11.14 -3.76
CA ARG A 74 -4.85 11.25 -2.69
C ARG A 74 -3.94 12.45 -2.88
N ARG A 75 -3.48 12.69 -4.11
CA ARG A 75 -2.65 13.85 -4.46
C ARG A 75 -3.41 15.17 -4.23
N LEU A 76 -4.66 15.26 -4.68
CA LEU A 76 -5.50 16.44 -4.44
C LEU A 76 -5.71 16.71 -2.95
N ARG A 77 -5.98 15.67 -2.16
CA ARG A 77 -6.13 15.81 -0.71
C ARG A 77 -4.86 16.28 -0.02
N ALA A 78 -3.69 15.83 -0.48
CA ALA A 78 -2.41 16.29 0.03
C ALA A 78 -2.19 17.78 -0.28
N VAL A 79 -2.47 18.21 -1.52
CA VAL A 79 -2.39 19.63 -1.91
C VAL A 79 -3.38 20.48 -1.13
N GLU A 80 -4.60 19.99 -0.90
CA GLU A 80 -5.62 20.70 -0.10
C GLU A 80 -5.14 20.93 1.34
N LEU A 81 -4.54 19.92 1.97
CA LEU A 81 -3.97 20.05 3.32
C LEU A 81 -2.81 21.05 3.35
N GLU A 82 -1.93 21.02 2.36
CA GLU A 82 -0.82 21.97 2.24
C GLU A 82 -1.33 23.41 2.06
N LEU A 83 -2.33 23.62 1.21
CA LEU A 83 -2.95 24.93 0.99
C LEU A 83 -3.66 25.44 2.24
N LYS A 84 -4.34 24.56 2.99
CA LYS A 84 -4.96 24.91 4.28
C LYS A 84 -3.92 25.36 5.30
N ALA A 85 -2.83 24.61 5.44
CA ALA A 85 -1.73 24.98 6.33
C ALA A 85 -1.14 26.36 5.96
N LYS A 86 -0.82 26.58 4.68
CA LYS A 86 -0.29 27.87 4.21
C LYS A 86 -1.27 29.03 4.41
N LEU A 87 -2.57 28.78 4.29
CA LEU A 87 -3.59 29.79 4.52
C LEU A 87 -3.69 30.15 6.00
N ASP A 88 -3.60 29.17 6.89
CA ASP A 88 -3.57 29.42 8.33
C ASP A 88 -2.30 30.17 8.75
N ASP A 89 -1.13 29.82 8.17
CA ASP A 89 0.13 30.56 8.36
C ASP A 89 -0.01 32.03 7.89
N ALA A 90 -0.53 32.24 6.68
CA ALA A 90 -0.73 33.59 6.12
C ALA A 90 -1.70 34.43 6.96
N ARG A 91 -2.77 33.82 7.50
CA ARG A 91 -3.69 34.49 8.44
C ARG A 91 -3.00 34.85 9.75
N GLY A 92 -2.12 33.98 10.25
CA GLY A 92 -1.32 34.25 11.43
C GLY A 92 -0.37 35.44 11.21
N GLU A 93 0.30 35.49 10.06
CA GLU A 93 1.15 36.60 9.66
C GLU A 93 0.37 37.90 9.49
N GLU A 94 -0.80 37.86 8.85
CA GLU A 94 -1.68 39.02 8.70
C GLU A 94 -2.15 39.55 10.05
N ALA A 95 -2.58 38.67 10.95
CA ALA A 95 -2.98 39.04 12.31
C ALA A 95 -1.82 39.66 13.10
N SER A 96 -0.61 39.10 12.97
CA SER A 96 0.60 39.66 13.58
C SER A 96 0.97 41.03 13.01
N ALA A 97 0.91 41.19 11.69
CA ALA A 97 1.16 42.46 11.01
C ALA A 97 0.14 43.52 11.42
N HIS A 98 -1.14 43.16 11.52
CA HIS A 98 -2.19 44.05 11.98
C HIS A 98 -2.02 44.43 13.46
N ALA A 99 -1.65 43.48 14.32
CA ALA A 99 -1.35 43.75 15.72
C ALA A 99 -0.16 44.72 15.84
N MET A 100 0.93 44.49 15.09
CA MET A 100 2.08 45.39 15.05
C MET A 100 1.70 46.78 14.50
N ALA A 101 0.90 46.86 13.44
CA ALA A 101 0.43 48.13 12.89
C ALA A 101 -0.42 48.92 13.91
N HIS A 102 -1.26 48.22 14.68
CA HIS A 102 -2.05 48.80 15.75
C HIS A 102 -1.18 49.25 16.94
N GLU A 103 -0.18 48.46 17.34
CA GLU A 103 0.80 48.85 18.35
C GLU A 103 1.61 50.09 17.93
N LEU A 104 2.09 50.13 16.69
CA LEU A 104 2.82 51.29 16.16
C LEU A 104 1.94 52.55 16.08
N SER A 105 0.66 52.38 15.74
CA SER A 105 -0.33 53.46 15.72
C SER A 105 -0.64 53.96 17.14
N SER A 106 -0.82 53.06 18.12
CA SER A 106 -1.07 53.41 19.51
C SER A 106 0.15 54.00 20.23
N LEU A 107 1.37 53.67 19.78
CA LEU A 107 2.63 54.27 20.25
C LEU A 107 2.87 55.70 19.73
N GLY A 108 1.97 56.24 18.91
CA GLY A 108 1.99 57.63 18.45
C GLY A 108 3.11 57.94 17.46
N LEU A 109 3.66 56.93 16.76
CA LEU A 109 4.80 57.08 15.85
C LEU A 109 4.44 57.83 14.54
N GLY A 110 3.17 58.15 14.32
CA GLY A 110 2.71 59.05 13.24
C GLY A 110 2.74 60.54 13.61
N GLY A 111 2.99 60.89 14.87
CA GLY A 111 3.20 62.26 15.31
C GLY A 111 4.69 62.56 15.50
N SER A 112 5.11 63.78 15.16
CA SER A 112 6.47 64.34 15.37
C SER A 112 6.89 64.29 16.86
N GLY A 113 7.19 63.10 17.37
CA GLY A 113 7.62 62.88 18.75
C GLY A 113 9.14 63.02 18.88
N ASP A 114 9.56 63.81 19.86
CA ASP A 114 10.95 64.15 20.19
C ASP A 114 11.94 63.00 19.98
N LYS A 115 12.98 63.25 19.17
CA LYS A 115 14.08 62.33 18.83
C LYS A 115 14.72 61.67 20.06
N VAL A 116 14.70 62.34 21.22
CA VAL A 116 15.22 61.84 22.50
C VAL A 116 14.40 60.67 23.04
N SER A 117 13.08 60.68 22.83
CA SER A 117 12.20 59.58 23.24
C SER A 117 12.39 58.34 22.36
N LEU A 118 12.65 58.53 21.06
CA LEU A 118 12.99 57.47 20.11
C LEU A 118 14.35 56.82 20.43
N GLU A 119 15.37 57.61 20.75
CA GLU A 119 16.70 57.13 21.16
C GLU A 119 16.63 56.26 22.43
N ARG A 120 15.85 56.67 23.44
CA ARG A 120 15.65 55.89 24.67
C ARG A 120 14.90 54.58 24.39
N ARG A 121 13.89 54.60 23.52
CA ARG A 121 13.13 53.40 23.10
C ARG A 121 13.99 52.43 22.28
N LYS A 122 14.83 52.94 21.38
CA LYS A 122 15.79 52.12 20.62
C LYS A 122 16.73 51.35 21.57
N LYS A 123 17.25 52.02 22.61
CA LYS A 123 18.09 51.36 23.63
C LYS A 123 17.33 50.28 24.41
N ALA A 124 16.07 50.54 24.78
CA ALA A 124 15.24 49.56 25.47
C ALA A 124 14.92 48.33 24.59
N LEU A 125 14.63 48.53 23.30
CA LEU A 125 14.42 47.46 22.32
C LEU A 125 15.69 46.62 22.10
N VAL A 126 16.85 47.26 21.98
CA VAL A 126 18.13 46.55 21.87
C VAL A 126 18.43 45.74 23.13
N GLY A 127 18.08 46.25 24.31
CA GLY A 127 18.18 45.49 25.57
C GLY A 127 17.32 44.23 25.54
N LYS A 128 16.03 44.38 25.22
CA LYS A 128 15.11 43.24 25.10
C LYS A 128 15.54 42.23 24.03
N ALA A 129 16.05 42.70 22.89
CA ALA A 129 16.55 41.83 21.82
C ALA A 129 17.73 40.97 22.31
N LYS A 130 18.64 41.54 23.11
CA LYS A 130 19.74 40.79 23.74
C LYS A 130 19.21 39.77 24.75
N ASP A 131 18.21 40.12 25.55
CA ASP A 131 17.59 39.20 26.50
C ASP A 131 16.89 38.02 25.80
N TYR A 132 16.19 38.28 24.69
CA TYR A 132 15.60 37.23 23.87
C TYR A 132 16.66 36.35 23.23
N GLN A 133 17.75 36.94 22.74
CA GLN A 133 18.86 36.18 22.18
C GLN A 133 19.53 35.28 23.23
N ALA A 134 19.72 35.78 24.46
CA ALA A 134 20.23 34.98 25.57
C ALA A 134 19.28 33.83 25.95
N ARG A 135 17.96 34.08 25.96
CA ARG A 135 16.96 33.02 26.17
C ARG A 135 16.96 31.98 25.05
N LEU A 136 17.17 32.42 23.80
CA LEU A 136 17.20 31.54 22.64
C LEU A 136 18.46 30.66 22.64
N GLU A 137 19.61 31.19 23.05
CA GLU A 137 20.82 30.39 23.29
C GLU A 137 20.64 29.40 24.46
N ALA A 138 19.90 29.77 25.52
CA ALA A 138 19.63 28.88 26.64
C ALA A 138 18.65 27.74 26.31
N VAL A 139 17.75 27.95 25.35
CA VAL A 139 16.74 26.96 24.92
C VAL A 139 17.24 26.11 23.74
N LYS A 140 18.35 26.50 23.08
CA LYS A 140 18.93 25.66 22.03
C LYS A 140 19.31 24.30 22.62
N PRO A 141 18.67 23.21 22.18
CA PRO A 141 19.08 21.88 22.61
C PRO A 141 20.54 21.67 22.22
N PRO A 142 21.32 20.88 22.98
CA PRO A 142 22.66 20.51 22.57
C PRO A 142 22.58 19.99 21.14
N ARG A 143 23.43 20.51 20.25
CA ARG A 143 23.49 20.07 18.86
C ARG A 143 23.85 18.59 18.86
N TYR A 144 22.86 17.71 18.89
CA TYR A 144 23.04 16.34 18.49
C TYR A 144 23.38 16.41 17.00
N SER A 145 24.66 16.28 16.70
CA SER A 145 25.21 16.30 15.34
C SER A 145 24.91 14.98 14.62
N ILE A 146 23.73 14.41 14.83
CA ILE A 146 23.27 13.27 14.05
C ILE A 146 22.86 13.88 12.71
N SER A 147 23.77 13.78 11.76
CA SER A 147 23.53 14.19 10.38
C SER A 147 22.42 13.32 9.81
N VAL A 148 21.69 13.84 8.81
CA VAL A 148 20.76 13.02 8.02
C VAL A 148 21.49 11.78 7.46
N GLY A 149 22.78 11.91 7.14
CA GLY A 149 23.62 10.77 6.74
C GLY A 149 23.80 9.71 7.81
N ASP A 150 23.87 10.08 9.09
CA ASP A 150 23.98 9.13 10.20
C ASP A 150 22.65 8.38 10.40
N CYS A 151 21.51 9.07 10.23
CA CYS A 151 20.19 8.42 10.24
C CYS A 151 20.04 7.41 9.10
N ILE A 152 20.52 7.75 7.89
CA ILE A 152 20.50 6.84 6.74
C ILE A 152 21.40 5.64 7.01
N ALA A 153 22.62 5.85 7.51
CA ALA A 153 23.54 4.76 7.85
C ALA A 153 22.95 3.81 8.90
N LEU A 154 22.28 4.35 9.93
CA LEU A 154 21.57 3.54 10.93
C LEU A 154 20.39 2.78 10.32
N GLN A 155 19.67 3.38 9.37
CA GLN A 155 18.56 2.72 8.68
C GLN A 155 19.05 1.56 7.79
N ASP A 156 20.15 1.75 7.08
CA ASP A 156 20.78 0.70 6.27
C ASP A 156 21.31 -0.45 7.14
N GLU A 157 21.92 -0.13 8.28
CA GLU A 157 22.38 -1.13 9.23
C GLU A 157 21.21 -1.95 9.83
N LEU A 158 20.10 -1.28 10.16
CA LEU A 158 18.88 -1.95 10.62
C LEU A 158 18.31 -2.88 9.54
N ALA A 159 18.22 -2.41 8.30
CA ALA A 159 17.73 -3.22 7.18
C ALA A 159 18.60 -4.47 6.95
N ALA A 160 19.93 -4.33 7.03
CA ALA A 160 20.85 -5.46 6.92
C ALA A 160 20.66 -6.48 8.06
N ARG A 161 20.48 -6.00 9.30
CA ARG A 161 20.21 -6.88 10.47
C ARG A 161 18.87 -7.58 10.36
N GLU A 162 17.82 -6.89 9.91
CA GLU A 162 16.51 -7.50 9.66
C GLU A 162 16.56 -8.60 8.59
N GLY A 163 17.30 -8.38 7.50
CA GLY A 163 17.55 -9.39 6.47
C GLY A 163 18.20 -10.65 7.05
N ALA A 164 19.24 -10.48 7.87
CA ALA A 164 19.93 -11.59 8.52
C ALA A 164 19.04 -12.35 9.53
N ILE A 165 18.14 -11.64 10.23
CA ILE A 165 17.16 -12.27 11.14
C ILE A 165 16.17 -13.10 10.34
N ARG A 166 15.58 -12.55 9.27
CA ARG A 166 14.64 -13.28 8.41
C ARG A 166 15.26 -14.53 7.79
N GLU A 167 16.52 -14.45 7.37
CA GLU A 167 17.23 -15.61 6.84
C GLU A 167 17.42 -16.68 7.93
N LYS A 168 17.86 -16.31 9.13
CA LYS A 168 17.99 -17.25 10.26
C LYS A 168 16.64 -17.87 10.65
N GLU A 169 15.57 -17.08 10.69
CA GLU A 169 14.22 -17.58 10.94
C GLU A 169 13.77 -18.56 9.86
N SER A 170 14.03 -18.28 8.58
CA SER A 170 13.69 -19.20 7.48
C SER A 170 14.43 -20.53 7.60
N ARG A 171 15.71 -20.50 7.98
CA ARG A 171 16.50 -21.70 8.24
C ARG A 171 15.90 -22.47 9.41
N VAL A 172 15.62 -21.81 10.54
CA VAL A 172 14.99 -22.44 11.72
C VAL A 172 13.63 -23.05 11.37
N ARG A 173 12.79 -22.36 10.59
CA ARG A 173 11.50 -22.90 10.10
C ARG A 173 11.69 -24.09 9.16
N ALA A 174 12.69 -24.10 8.30
CA ALA A 174 13.01 -25.24 7.44
C ALA A 174 13.45 -26.49 8.26
N PHE A 175 14.00 -26.27 9.46
CA PHE A 175 14.32 -27.33 10.41
C PHE A 175 13.21 -27.58 11.46
N ALA A 176 12.07 -26.88 11.38
CA ALA A 176 10.94 -27.08 12.29
C ALA A 176 10.25 -28.42 11.96
N GLY A 177 10.70 -29.47 12.65
CA GLY A 177 10.30 -30.86 12.41
C GLY A 177 11.45 -31.85 12.56
N LEU A 178 12.71 -31.37 12.53
CA LEU A 178 13.88 -32.18 12.81
C LEU A 178 14.29 -32.06 14.29
N PRO A 179 14.74 -33.14 14.93
CA PRO A 179 15.26 -33.12 16.29
C PRO A 179 16.41 -32.10 16.42
N PRO A 180 16.54 -31.39 17.56
CA PRO A 180 17.59 -30.39 17.77
C PRO A 180 19.01 -30.99 17.76
N ASN A 181 19.13 -32.31 17.91
CA ASN A 181 20.39 -33.02 17.80
C ASN A 181 20.68 -33.43 16.35
N LEU A 182 21.75 -32.88 15.78
CA LEU A 182 22.20 -33.06 14.40
C LEU A 182 22.40 -34.54 14.01
N THR A 183 22.85 -35.39 14.93
CA THR A 183 23.02 -36.83 14.66
C THR A 183 21.68 -37.55 14.55
N VAL A 184 20.70 -37.17 15.37
CA VAL A 184 19.34 -37.74 15.36
C VAL A 184 18.57 -37.27 14.13
N ALA A 185 18.70 -35.99 13.77
CA ALA A 185 18.11 -35.43 12.55
C ALA A 185 18.62 -36.14 11.29
N ARG A 186 19.93 -36.43 11.21
CA ARG A 186 20.50 -37.21 10.09
C ARG A 186 19.91 -38.62 10.01
N PHE A 187 19.77 -39.29 11.15
CA PHE A 187 19.19 -40.63 11.21
C PHE A 187 17.72 -40.66 10.77
N GLU A 188 16.91 -39.67 11.18
CA GLU A 188 15.51 -39.56 10.75
C GLU A 188 15.36 -39.27 9.25
N VAL A 189 16.25 -38.46 8.68
CA VAL A 189 16.30 -38.20 7.24
C VAL A 189 16.66 -39.47 6.46
N GLU A 190 17.66 -40.24 6.93
CA GLU A 190 18.05 -41.52 6.32
C GLU A 190 16.87 -42.51 6.32
N LYS A 191 16.22 -42.67 7.48
CA LYS A 191 15.03 -43.52 7.65
C LYS A 191 13.85 -43.07 6.78
N GLY A 192 13.68 -41.76 6.60
CA GLY A 192 12.67 -41.20 5.70
C GLY A 192 12.95 -41.53 4.23
N ARG A 193 14.23 -41.49 3.81
CA ARG A 193 14.66 -41.85 2.46
C ARG A 193 14.47 -43.34 2.17
N GLU A 194 14.81 -44.22 3.11
CA GLU A 194 14.59 -45.66 2.99
C GLU A 194 13.11 -45.97 2.74
N LYS A 195 12.21 -45.42 3.56
CA LYS A 195 10.76 -45.57 3.37
C LYS A 195 10.25 -45.02 2.05
N LEU A 196 10.77 -43.88 1.60
CA LEU A 196 10.40 -43.32 0.31
C LEU A 196 10.79 -44.27 -0.83
N MET A 197 11.99 -44.86 -0.76
CA MET A 197 12.46 -45.81 -1.75
C MET A 197 11.62 -47.08 -1.78
N GLU A 198 11.24 -47.61 -0.62
CA GLU A 198 10.29 -48.74 -0.51
C GLU A 198 8.94 -48.42 -1.18
N LEU A 199 8.38 -47.23 -0.92
CA LEU A 199 7.12 -46.79 -1.54
C LEU A 199 7.24 -46.61 -3.06
N VAL A 200 8.38 -46.11 -3.54
CA VAL A 200 8.65 -45.97 -4.98
C VAL A 200 8.71 -47.35 -5.64
N MET A 201 9.44 -48.31 -5.06
CA MET A 201 9.49 -49.68 -5.58
C MET A 201 8.10 -50.34 -5.59
N LEU A 202 7.30 -50.10 -4.55
CA LEU A 202 5.95 -50.65 -4.46
C LEU A 202 5.03 -50.02 -5.52
N ARG A 203 5.14 -48.72 -5.76
CA ARG A 203 4.46 -48.00 -6.85
C ARG A 203 4.85 -48.57 -8.21
N GLU A 204 6.14 -48.73 -8.49
CA GLU A 204 6.63 -49.30 -9.76
C GLU A 204 6.13 -50.73 -9.98
N LYS A 205 6.11 -51.54 -8.92
CA LYS A 205 5.58 -52.91 -8.96
C LYS A 205 4.07 -52.92 -9.25
N LEU A 206 3.30 -52.01 -8.65
CA LEU A 206 1.87 -51.86 -8.92
C LEU A 206 1.61 -51.40 -10.37
N LEU A 207 2.35 -50.38 -10.84
CA LEU A 207 2.26 -49.89 -12.21
C LEU A 207 2.61 -50.99 -13.23
N SER A 208 3.65 -51.79 -12.95
CA SER A 208 4.04 -52.92 -13.79
C SER A 208 2.94 -53.99 -13.86
N LYS A 209 2.28 -54.29 -12.73
CA LYS A 209 1.14 -55.23 -12.69
C LYS A 209 -0.08 -54.71 -13.44
N MET A 210 -0.36 -53.41 -13.34
CA MET A 210 -1.45 -52.77 -14.08
C MET A 210 -1.20 -52.81 -15.59
N ALA A 211 0.04 -52.55 -16.03
CA ALA A 211 0.41 -52.63 -17.44
C ALA A 211 0.29 -54.06 -18.01
N ALA A 212 0.63 -55.08 -17.21
CA ALA A 212 0.52 -56.48 -17.62
C ALA A 212 -0.92 -57.02 -17.69
N GLY A 213 -1.87 -56.40 -16.99
CA GLY A 213 -3.29 -56.81 -16.96
C GLY A 213 -4.18 -56.19 -18.04
N VAL A 214 -3.62 -55.35 -18.93
CA VAL A 214 -4.34 -54.65 -20.02
C VAL A 214 -3.99 -55.27 -21.39
N SER A 215 -3.38 -56.46 -21.42
CA SER A 215 -3.10 -57.22 -22.65
C SER A 215 -4.11 -58.33 -22.91
#